data_AF-A0A1G7Z7D6-F1
#
_entry.id   AF-A0A1G7Z7D6-F1
#
_cell.length_a   1.000
_cell.length_b   1.000
_cell.length_c   1.000
_cell.angle_alpha   90.00
_cell.angle_beta   90.00
_cell.angle_gamma   90.00
#
_symmetry.space_group_name_H-M   'P 1'
#
loop_
_entity.id
_entity.type
_entity.pdbx_description
1 polymer ?
#
loop_
_entity_poly.entity_id
_entity_poly.type
_entity_poly.pdbx_seq_one_letter_code
_entity_poly.pdbx_strand_id
1 'polypeptide(L)' 'MIHKTWTDSAVIKQIKCVHANAKKYKVDRVLTPGKTYDVKNETEEFYFVIDNTGKVGGFKKDYFEEL' A
#
# COMPACT_ATOMS: atom_id res chain seq x y z
N MET A 1 1.48 22.45 -8.49
CA MET A 1 2.63 21.55 -8.22
C MET A 1 2.30 20.65 -7.03
N ILE A 2 1.48 19.63 -7.25
CA ILE A 2 0.91 18.77 -6.18
C ILE A 2 1.49 17.34 -6.25
N HIS A 3 2.27 17.03 -7.29
CA HIS A 3 2.91 15.72 -7.46
C HIS A 3 4.16 15.52 -6.58
N LYS A 4 4.74 16.60 -6.03
CA LYS A 4 6.00 16.56 -5.27
C LYS A 4 5.83 16.34 -3.76
N THR A 5 4.61 16.44 -3.23
CA THR A 5 4.35 16.41 -1.78
C THR A 5 3.91 15.06 -1.25
N TRP A 6 3.58 14.10 -2.11
CA TRP A 6 3.20 12.75 -1.68
C TRP A 6 4.33 12.00 -0.96
N THR A 7 5.58 12.35 -1.26
CA THR A 7 6.77 11.76 -0.61
C THR A 7 6.93 12.20 0.83
N ASP A 8 6.43 13.40 1.19
CA ASP A 8 6.58 14.03 2.50
C ASP A 8 5.37 13.80 3.43
N SER A 9 4.25 13.32 2.89
CA SER A 9 3.06 13.02 3.69
C SER A 9 3.38 12.04 4.82
N ALA A 10 2.92 12.39 6.03
CA ALA A 10 3.05 11.58 7.23
C ALA A 10 2.50 10.17 6.99
N VAL A 11 3.18 9.16 7.54
CA VAL A 11 2.64 7.80 7.57
C VAL A 11 1.41 7.84 8.47
N ILE A 12 0.25 7.49 7.92
CA ILE A 12 -1.03 7.56 8.63
C ILE A 12 -1.16 6.33 9.53
N LYS A 13 -0.87 5.14 8.96
CA LYS A 13 -1.03 3.84 9.62
C LYS A 13 -0.04 2.82 9.06
N GLN A 14 0.15 1.74 9.81
CA GLN A 14 0.84 0.54 9.33
C GLN A 14 -0.19 -0.57 9.15
N ILE A 15 -0.18 -1.21 7.98
CA ILE A 15 -1.05 -2.34 7.68
C ILE A 15 -0.22 -3.57 7.35
N LYS A 16 -0.72 -4.73 7.74
CA LYS A 16 -0.11 -6.01 7.38
C LYS A 16 -0.76 -6.53 6.12
N CYS A 17 0.06 -6.84 5.11
CA CYS A 17 -0.45 -7.50 3.91
C CYS A 17 -0.81 -8.95 4.27
N VAL A 18 -2.08 -9.31 4.17
CA VAL A 18 -2.54 -10.68 4.48
C VAL A 18 -2.47 -11.55 3.22
N HIS A 19 -2.82 -10.98 2.07
CA HIS A 19 -2.80 -11.71 0.80
C HIS A 19 -2.52 -10.76 -0.37
N ALA A 20 -1.55 -11.11 -1.21
CA ALA A 20 -1.22 -10.39 -2.45
C ALA A 20 -1.96 -10.99 -3.67
N ASN A 21 -3.17 -11.52 -3.47
CA ASN A 21 -3.84 -12.39 -4.45
C ASN A 21 -4.60 -11.57 -5.52
N ALA A 22 -3.87 -10.86 -6.36
CA ALA A 22 -4.42 -10.19 -7.53
C ALA A 22 -4.35 -11.13 -8.74
N LYS A 23 -5.48 -11.74 -9.12
CA LYS A 23 -5.60 -12.60 -10.32
C LYS A 23 -5.20 -11.93 -11.64
N LYS A 24 -5.12 -10.59 -11.68
CA LYS A 24 -5.03 -9.81 -12.94
C LYS A 24 -3.74 -9.00 -13.11
N TYR A 25 -2.99 -8.72 -12.03
CA TYR A 25 -1.78 -7.91 -12.07
C TYR A 25 -0.67 -8.56 -11.24
N LYS A 26 0.59 -8.45 -11.68
CA LYS A 26 1.79 -8.98 -10.98
C LYS A 26 2.03 -8.25 -9.66
N VAL A 27 1.17 -8.46 -8.68
CA VAL A 27 1.30 -7.92 -7.33
C VAL A 27 2.39 -8.68 -6.54
N ASP A 28 2.75 -9.88 -6.98
CA ASP A 28 3.80 -10.75 -6.42
C ASP A 28 5.19 -10.09 -6.34
N ARG A 29 5.52 -9.18 -7.26
CA ARG A 29 6.79 -8.43 -7.21
C ARG A 29 6.80 -7.27 -6.22
N VAL A 30 5.63 -6.88 -5.73
CA VAL A 30 5.39 -5.55 -5.14
C VAL A 30 4.95 -5.69 -3.69
N LEU A 31 4.02 -6.61 -3.41
CA LEU A 31 3.54 -6.95 -2.07
C LEU A 31 3.95 -8.38 -1.69
N THR A 32 4.73 -8.47 -0.62
CA THR A 32 5.00 -9.69 0.11
C THR A 32 3.95 -9.88 1.21
N PRO A 33 3.18 -10.99 1.21
CA PRO A 33 2.26 -11.30 2.30
C PRO A 33 3.03 -11.55 3.60
N GLY A 34 2.51 -11.06 4.72
CA GLY A 34 3.13 -11.13 6.04
C GLY A 34 4.02 -9.94 6.39
N LYS A 35 4.39 -9.09 5.42
CA LYS A 35 5.10 -7.82 5.68
C LYS A 35 4.12 -6.72 6.07
N THR A 36 4.60 -5.82 6.92
CA THR A 36 3.95 -4.54 7.22
C THR A 36 4.36 -3.49 6.21
N TYR A 37 3.40 -2.65 5.83
CA TYR A 37 3.60 -1.54 4.91
C TYR A 37 3.05 -0.25 5.51
N ASP A 38 3.74 0.85 5.24
CA ASP A 38 3.36 2.18 5.69
C ASP A 38 2.35 2.81 4.72
N VAL A 39 1.18 3.17 5.24
CA VAL A 39 0.12 3.87 4.51
C VAL A 39 0.45 5.35 4.45
N LYS A 40 0.57 5.87 3.23
CA LYS A 40 0.76 7.30 2.97
C LYS A 40 -0.54 8.03 2.71
N ASN A 41 -1.53 7.32 2.16
CA ASN A 41 -2.85 7.89 1.93
C ASN A 41 -3.91 6.77 1.94
N GLU A 42 -5.12 7.09 2.39
CA GLU A 42 -6.26 6.19 2.28
C GLU A 42 -7.43 6.91 1.58
N THR A 43 -8.11 6.19 0.68
CA THR A 43 -9.39 6.59 0.12
C THR A 43 -10.46 5.62 0.61
N GLU A 44 -11.73 5.87 0.27
CA GLU A 44 -12.86 5.00 0.70
C GLU A 44 -12.62 3.51 0.40
N GLU A 45 -12.01 3.19 -0.74
CA GLU A 45 -11.83 1.79 -1.19
C GLU A 45 -10.36 1.33 -1.29
N PHE A 46 -9.39 2.25 -1.23
CA PHE A 46 -7.98 1.93 -1.51
C PHE A 46 -7.01 2.51 -0.47
N TYR A 47 -6.02 1.71 -0.08
CA TYR A 47 -4.82 2.14 0.63
C TYR A 47 -3.68 2.41 -0.35
N PHE A 48 -3.07 3.58 -0.24
CA PHE A 48 -1.82 3.91 -0.90
C PHE A 48 -0.67 3.59 0.05
N VAL A 49 0.07 2.53 -0.26
CA VAL A 49 1.19 2.07 0.55
C VAL A 49 2.49 2.18 -0.23
N ILE A 50 3.59 2.35 0.51
CA ILE A 50 4.93 2.25 -0.10
C ILE A 50 5.25 0.78 -0.28
N ASP A 51 5.40 0.36 -1.52
CA ASP A 51 5.79 -1.01 -1.84
C ASP A 51 7.31 -1.24 -1.73
N ASN A 52 7.76 -2.48 -1.88
CA ASN A 52 9.18 -2.85 -1.76
C ASN A 52 10.11 -2.13 -2.76
N THR A 53 9.58 -1.54 -3.84
CA THR A 53 10.33 -0.74 -4.81
C THR A 53 10.46 0.74 -4.42
N GLY A 54 9.94 1.12 -3.24
CA GLY A 54 9.96 2.50 -2.74
C GLY A 54 8.97 3.42 -3.48
N LYS A 55 8.03 2.85 -4.23
CA LYS A 55 6.97 3.58 -4.93
C LYS A 55 5.68 3.50 -4.14
N VAL A 56 4.81 4.49 -4.33
CA VAL A 56 3.47 4.47 -3.75
C VAL A 56 2.54 3.75 -4.70
N GLY A 57 2.02 2.61 -4.28
CA GLY A 57 1.03 1.81 -5.01
C GLY A 57 -0.33 1.91 -4.32
N GLY A 58 -1.41 2.05 -5.11
CA GLY A 58 -2.78 1.98 -4.62
C GLY A 58 -3.30 0.54 -4.64
N PHE A 59 -3.73 0.04 -3.50
CA PHE A 59 -4.22 -1.33 -3.30
C PHE A 59 -5.53 -1.32 -2.54
N LYS A 60 -6.39 -2.33 -2.74
CA LYS A 60 -7.68 -2.40 -2.03
C LYS A 60 -7.48 -2.69 -0.55
N LYS A 61 -8.33 -2.13 0.30
CA LYS A 61 -8.31 -2.37 1.76
C LYS A 61 -8.44 -3.86 2.11
N ASP A 62 -9.21 -4.60 1.32
CA ASP A 62 -9.45 -6.05 1.46
C ASP A 62 -8.18 -6.92 1.52
N TYR A 63 -7.06 -6.44 0.95
CA TYR A 63 -5.79 -7.18 0.97
C TYR A 63 -4.99 -7.04 2.27
N PHE A 64 -5.41 -6.14 3.15
CA PHE A 64 -4.68 -5.74 4.33
C PHE A 64 -5.53 -5.87 5.59
N GLU A 65 -4.86 -6.25 6.66
CA GLU A 65 -5.43 -6.26 8.00
C GLU A 65 -4.78 -5.12 8.79
N GLU A 66 -5.63 -4.20 9.25
CA GLU A 66 -5.26 -3.17 10.21
C GLU A 66 -4.99 -3.85 11.56
N LEU A 67 -3.81 -3.59 12.12
CA LEU A 67 -3.37 -4.10 13.43
C LEU A 67 -3.70 -3.11 14.54
#